data_AF-A0A2H0W8B9-F1
#
_entry.id   AF-A0A2H0W8B9-F1
#
_cell.length_a   1.000
_cell.length_b   1.000
_cell.length_c   1.000
_cell.angle_alpha   90.00
_cell.angle_beta   90.00
_cell.angle_gamma   90.00
#
_symmetry.space_group_name_H-M   'P 1'
#
loop_
_entity.id
_entity.type
_entity.pdbx_description
1 polymer ?
#
loop_
_entity_poly.entity_id
_entity_poly.type
_entity_poly.pdbx_seq_one_letter_code
_entity_poly.pdbx_strand_id
1 'polypeptide(L)'
;MKSFLKIWLTILLSLIIVLILFQILTPKNDLLKASLNLNYFPFFPQSHLKMAQTLFKNNYEKEAKIELQTAKDLYLKVSWFDFTKKTKAEIEKTAILLNQSEKIRKEISNLEIILRTKPQYRDLNLKLSLLNFQLKNDTAALSWWEKAFYQDPNNKEVQTVGKIVKLKN
;
A
#
# COMPACT_ATOMS: atom_id res chain seq x y z
N MET A 1 -36.39 -39.10 -19.78
CA MET A 1 -36.47 -37.81 -19.02
C MET A 1 -35.81 -37.86 -17.63
N LYS A 2 -36.14 -38.82 -16.74
CA LYS A 2 -35.58 -38.87 -15.36
C LYS A 2 -34.05 -39.07 -15.26
N SER A 3 -33.42 -39.75 -16.23
CA SER A 3 -31.97 -39.99 -16.25
C SER A 3 -31.17 -38.71 -16.58
N PHE A 4 -31.66 -37.89 -17.51
CA PHE A 4 -31.01 -36.63 -17.91
C PHE A 4 -30.98 -35.61 -16.76
N LEU A 5 -32.06 -35.52 -15.99
CA LEU A 5 -32.16 -34.64 -14.83
C LEU A 5 -31.15 -35.02 -13.72
N LYS A 6 -30.90 -36.33 -13.51
CA LYS A 6 -29.92 -36.80 -12.51
C LYS A 6 -28.49 -36.44 -12.89
N ILE A 7 -28.11 -36.62 -14.17
CA ILE A 7 -26.78 -36.28 -14.67
C ILE A 7 -26.52 -34.77 -14.50
N TRP A 8 -27.51 -33.95 -14.84
CA TRP A 8 -27.42 -32.50 -14.68
C TRP A 8 -27.26 -32.07 -13.21
N LEU A 9 -28.00 -32.71 -12.29
CA LEU A 9 -27.86 -32.46 -10.86
C LEU A 9 -26.46 -32.81 -10.34
N THR A 10 -25.89 -33.94 -10.79
CA THR A 10 -24.54 -34.35 -10.36
C THR A 10 -23.46 -33.40 -10.85
N ILE A 11 -23.59 -32.86 -12.07
CA ILE A 11 -22.65 -31.86 -12.61
C ILE A 11 -22.78 -30.54 -11.87
N LEU A 12 -24.01 -30.11 -11.57
CA LEU A 12 -24.23 -28.88 -10.80
C LEU A 12 -23.63 -29.01 -9.39
N LEU A 13 -23.85 -30.15 -8.72
CA LEU A 13 -23.33 -30.41 -7.39
C LEU A 13 -21.80 -30.45 -7.38
N SER A 14 -21.17 -31.10 -8.36
CA SER A 14 -19.71 -31.13 -8.46
C SER A 14 -19.13 -29.74 -8.72
N LEU A 15 -19.79 -28.93 -9.55
CA LEU A 15 -19.37 -27.56 -9.84
C LEU A 15 -19.48 -26.65 -8.61
N ILE A 16 -20.54 -26.80 -7.82
CA ILE A 16 -20.70 -26.10 -6.53
C ILE A 16 -19.60 -26.51 -5.54
N ILE A 17 -19.29 -27.81 -5.44
CA ILE A 17 -18.21 -28.31 -4.57
C ILE A 17 -16.87 -27.73 -5.00
N VAL A 18 -16.57 -27.68 -6.30
CA VAL A 18 -15.35 -27.05 -6.83
C VAL A 18 -15.28 -25.56 -6.49
N LEU A 19 -16.39 -24.83 -6.60
CA LEU A 19 -16.45 -23.41 -6.23
C LEU A 19 -16.22 -23.17 -4.73
N ILE A 20 -16.82 -24.00 -3.87
CA ILE A 20 -16.64 -23.94 -2.41
C ILE A 20 -15.19 -24.26 -2.04
N LEU A 21 -14.62 -25.32 -2.61
CA LEU A 21 -13.22 -25.69 -2.39
C LEU A 21 -12.27 -24.59 -2.87
N PHE A 22 -12.56 -23.96 -4.01
CA PHE A 22 -11.77 -22.83 -4.52
C PHE A 22 -11.79 -21.65 -3.54
N GLN A 23 -12.95 -21.30 -2.98
CA GLN A 23 -13.05 -20.22 -1.98
C GLN A 23 -12.27 -20.54 -0.69
N ILE A 24 -12.33 -21.78 -0.20
CA ILE A 24 -11.61 -22.20 1.01
C ILE A 24 -10.10 -22.21 0.78
N LEU A 25 -9.64 -22.63 -0.41
CA LEU A 25 -8.23 -22.72 -0.77
C LEU A 25 -7.61 -21.37 -1.15
N THR A 26 -8.41 -20.35 -1.50
CA THR A 26 -7.86 -19.02 -1.80
C THR A 26 -7.31 -18.35 -0.54
N PRO A 27 -6.00 -17.99 -0.51
CA PRO A 27 -5.41 -17.41 0.68
C PRO A 27 -6.03 -16.05 0.98
N LYS A 28 -6.43 -15.81 2.23
CA LYS A 28 -6.99 -14.53 2.64
C LYS A 28 -5.95 -13.40 2.68
N ASN A 29 -4.68 -13.75 2.91
CA ASN A 29 -3.56 -12.81 2.95
C ASN A 29 -3.20 -12.30 1.55
N ASP A 30 -3.29 -10.99 1.34
CA ASP A 30 -2.96 -10.32 0.08
C ASP A 30 -1.51 -10.57 -0.37
N LEU A 31 -0.56 -10.64 0.57
CA LEU A 31 0.85 -10.90 0.26
C LEU A 31 1.05 -12.30 -0.30
N LEU A 32 0.39 -13.30 0.29
CA LEU A 32 0.44 -14.68 -0.19
C LEU A 32 -0.24 -14.81 -1.56
N LYS A 33 -1.38 -14.13 -1.77
CA LYS A 33 -2.03 -14.06 -3.10
C LYS A 33 -1.11 -13.45 -4.15
N ALA A 34 -0.42 -12.34 -3.83
CA ALA A 34 0.49 -11.68 -4.74
C ALA A 34 1.71 -12.56 -5.05
N SER A 35 2.27 -13.23 -4.04
CA SER A 35 3.37 -14.19 -4.19
C SER A 35 2.98 -15.38 -5.07
N LEU A 36 1.80 -15.96 -4.87
CA LEU A 36 1.31 -17.04 -5.73
C LEU A 36 1.13 -16.58 -7.18
N ASN A 37 0.53 -15.41 -7.39
CA ASN A 37 0.40 -14.84 -8.74
C ASN A 37 1.77 -14.68 -9.40
N LEU A 38 2.75 -14.18 -8.67
CA LEU A 38 4.12 -14.06 -9.15
C LEU A 38 4.73 -15.41 -9.54
N ASN A 39 4.50 -16.46 -8.74
CA ASN A 39 4.99 -17.81 -9.04
C ASN A 39 4.34 -18.41 -10.30
N TYR A 40 3.05 -18.17 -10.52
CA TYR A 40 2.35 -18.66 -11.72
C TYR A 40 2.69 -17.86 -12.98
N PHE A 41 2.97 -16.56 -12.84
CA PHE A 41 3.14 -15.64 -13.95
C PHE A 41 4.41 -14.77 -13.78
N PRO A 42 5.62 -15.38 -13.66
CA PRO A 42 6.84 -14.65 -13.31
C PRO A 42 7.38 -13.75 -14.44
N PHE A 43 6.86 -13.88 -15.65
CA PHE A 43 7.29 -13.06 -16.80
C PHE A 43 6.31 -11.92 -17.12
N PHE A 44 5.24 -11.76 -16.32
CA PHE A 44 4.22 -10.75 -16.54
C PHE A 44 4.47 -9.51 -15.67
N PRO A 45 4.58 -8.30 -16.26
CA PRO A 45 4.78 -7.06 -15.51
C PRO A 45 3.73 -6.83 -14.41
N GLN A 46 2.49 -7.26 -14.66
CA GLN A 46 1.37 -7.09 -13.75
C GLN A 46 1.54 -7.89 -12.45
N SER A 47 2.16 -9.06 -12.51
CA SER A 47 2.39 -9.91 -11.33
C SER A 47 3.41 -9.28 -10.40
N HIS A 48 4.53 -8.79 -10.96
CA HIS A 48 5.53 -8.01 -10.23
C HIS A 48 4.97 -6.70 -9.69
N LEU A 49 4.17 -5.96 -10.49
CA LEU A 49 3.52 -4.73 -10.03
C LEU A 49 2.57 -4.98 -8.85
N LYS A 50 1.78 -6.05 -8.92
CA LYS A 50 0.88 -6.44 -7.83
C LYS A 50 1.65 -6.80 -6.56
N MET A 51 2.77 -7.52 -6.71
CA MET A 51 3.67 -7.83 -5.60
C MET A 51 4.25 -6.56 -5.00
N ALA A 52 4.80 -5.65 -5.81
CA ALA A 52 5.33 -4.37 -5.37
C ALA A 52 4.31 -3.55 -4.55
N GLN A 53 3.08 -3.41 -5.07
CA GLN A 53 2.00 -2.70 -4.36
C GLN A 53 1.66 -3.36 -3.03
N THR A 54 1.68 -4.69 -2.97
CA THR A 54 1.33 -5.45 -1.77
C THR A 54 2.44 -5.39 -0.73
N LEU A 55 3.70 -5.53 -1.15
CA LEU A 55 4.87 -5.32 -0.31
C LEU A 55 4.87 -3.92 0.30
N PHE A 56 4.60 -2.89 -0.51
CA PHE A 56 4.52 -1.52 -0.03
C PHE A 56 3.43 -1.33 1.02
N LYS A 57 2.23 -1.90 0.81
CA LYS A 57 1.14 -1.87 1.80
C LYS A 57 1.50 -2.56 3.12
N ASN A 58 2.40 -3.53 3.08
CA ASN A 58 2.87 -4.28 4.24
C ASN A 58 4.21 -3.76 4.79
N ASN A 59 4.60 -2.52 4.44
CA ASN A 59 5.82 -1.85 4.88
C ASN A 59 7.15 -2.48 4.40
N TYR A 60 7.12 -3.42 3.45
CA TYR A 60 8.30 -3.99 2.80
C TYR A 60 8.74 -3.12 1.61
N GLU A 61 9.13 -1.87 1.90
CA GLU A 61 9.37 -0.86 0.85
C GLU A 61 10.57 -1.20 -0.05
N LYS A 62 11.64 -1.77 0.52
CA LYS A 62 12.85 -2.13 -0.24
C LYS A 62 12.53 -3.20 -1.28
N GLU A 63 11.84 -4.24 -0.85
CA GLU A 63 11.35 -5.33 -1.69
C GLU A 63 10.36 -4.79 -2.72
N ALA A 64 9.46 -3.89 -2.32
CA ALA A 64 8.52 -3.25 -3.24
C ALA A 64 9.21 -2.49 -4.38
N LYS A 65 10.32 -1.81 -4.09
CA LYS A 65 11.12 -1.11 -5.11
C LYS A 65 11.79 -2.07 -6.08
N ILE A 66 12.30 -3.20 -5.58
CA ILE A 66 12.90 -4.25 -6.42
C ILE A 66 11.84 -4.80 -7.38
N GLU A 67 10.68 -5.22 -6.86
CA GLU A 67 9.59 -5.77 -7.66
C GLU A 67 9.04 -4.75 -8.66
N LEU A 68 8.92 -3.48 -8.28
CA LEU A 68 8.51 -2.42 -9.20
C LEU A 68 9.54 -2.23 -10.33
N GLN A 69 10.83 -2.34 -10.03
CA GLN A 69 11.86 -2.27 -11.06
C GLN A 69 11.76 -3.45 -12.03
N THR A 70 11.58 -4.66 -11.52
CA THR A 70 11.35 -5.84 -12.37
C THR A 70 10.10 -5.68 -13.23
N ALA A 71 9.01 -5.13 -12.69
CA ALA A 71 7.81 -4.82 -13.45
C ALA A 71 8.08 -3.84 -14.60
N LYS A 72 8.89 -2.78 -14.37
CA LYS A 72 9.30 -1.83 -15.41
C LYS A 72 10.12 -2.51 -16.51
N ASP A 73 11.11 -3.31 -16.11
CA ASP A 73 12.02 -3.97 -17.05
C ASP A 73 11.29 -4.98 -17.93
N LEU A 74 10.37 -5.76 -17.35
CA LEU A 74 9.49 -6.65 -18.11
C LEU A 74 8.54 -5.86 -18.99
N TYR A 75 7.94 -4.78 -18.49
CA TYR A 75 7.02 -3.96 -19.28
C TYR A 75 7.69 -3.43 -20.54
N LEU A 76 8.95 -2.98 -20.47
CA LEU A 76 9.68 -2.53 -21.67
C LEU A 76 9.78 -3.64 -22.74
N LYS A 77 9.97 -4.90 -22.33
CA LYS A 77 10.09 -6.06 -23.24
C LYS A 77 8.74 -6.47 -23.88
N VAL A 78 7.63 -6.30 -23.17
CA VAL A 78 6.30 -6.77 -23.61
C VAL A 78 5.27 -5.65 -23.81
N SER A 79 5.70 -4.39 -23.79
CA SER A 79 4.83 -3.20 -23.82
C SER A 79 3.88 -3.16 -25.02
N TRP A 80 4.25 -3.79 -26.12
CA TRP A 80 3.46 -3.88 -27.34
C TRP A 80 2.13 -4.64 -27.18
N PHE A 81 1.98 -5.44 -26.12
CA PHE A 81 0.70 -6.10 -25.77
C PHE A 81 -0.22 -5.24 -24.87
N ASP A 82 0.26 -4.13 -24.27
CA ASP A 82 -0.56 -3.26 -23.42
C ASP A 82 -1.20 -2.12 -24.23
N PHE A 83 -2.14 -2.48 -25.10
CA PHE A 83 -2.85 -1.53 -25.97
C PHE A 83 -3.56 -0.41 -25.18
N THR A 84 -3.95 -0.69 -23.93
CA THR A 84 -4.64 0.26 -23.05
C THR A 84 -3.69 1.20 -22.29
N LYS A 85 -2.39 0.91 -22.28
CA LYS A 85 -1.37 1.58 -21.43
C LYS A 85 -1.70 1.57 -19.93
N LYS A 86 -2.65 0.73 -19.49
CA LYS A 86 -3.09 0.65 -18.10
C LYS A 86 -1.96 0.19 -17.19
N THR A 87 -1.15 -0.76 -17.65
CA THR A 87 -0.03 -1.29 -16.87
C THR A 87 1.03 -0.23 -16.67
N LYS A 88 1.34 0.54 -17.74
CA LYS A 88 2.25 1.70 -17.65
C LYS A 88 1.78 2.72 -16.62
N ALA A 89 0.53 3.14 -16.69
CA ALA A 89 -0.03 4.14 -15.77
C ALA A 89 0.04 3.68 -14.31
N GLU A 90 -0.27 2.40 -14.02
CA GLU A 90 -0.19 1.86 -12.67
C GLU A 90 1.25 1.71 -12.17
N ILE A 91 2.21 1.37 -13.05
CA ILE A 91 3.65 1.39 -12.74
C ILE A 91 4.09 2.79 -12.34
N GLU A 92 3.75 3.81 -13.14
CA GLU A 92 4.11 5.21 -12.89
C GLU A 92 3.52 5.71 -11.57
N LYS A 93 2.22 5.45 -11.34
CA LYS A 93 1.54 5.79 -10.10
C LYS A 93 2.20 5.13 -8.88
N THR A 94 2.54 3.85 -8.98
CA THR A 94 3.20 3.12 -7.88
C THR A 94 4.60 3.68 -7.62
N ALA A 95 5.35 4.04 -8.68
CA ALA A 95 6.65 4.70 -8.56
C ALA A 95 6.57 6.05 -7.84
N ILE A 96 5.59 6.88 -8.19
CA ILE A 96 5.35 8.18 -7.53
C ILE A 96 5.10 7.97 -6.03
N LEU A 97 4.24 7.03 -5.66
CA LEU A 97 3.91 6.74 -4.26
C LEU A 97 5.13 6.30 -3.45
N LEU A 98 5.92 5.36 -3.98
CA LEU A 98 7.14 4.88 -3.33
C LEU A 98 8.16 6.01 -3.15
N ASN A 99 8.39 6.81 -4.20
CA ASN A 99 9.32 7.93 -4.14
C ASN A 99 8.84 9.03 -3.17
N GLN A 100 7.53 9.25 -3.08
CA GLN A 100 6.96 10.20 -2.13
C GLN A 100 7.14 9.73 -0.67
N SER A 101 6.91 8.43 -0.39
CA SER A 101 7.17 7.84 0.94
C SER A 101 8.62 8.08 1.39
N GLU A 102 9.58 7.81 0.51
CA GLU A 102 10.99 8.01 0.79
C GLU A 102 11.34 9.48 1.06
N LYS A 103 10.82 10.40 0.24
CA LYS A 103 11.02 11.84 0.44
C LYS A 103 10.45 12.31 1.79
N ILE A 104 9.26 11.84 2.15
CA ILE A 104 8.64 12.16 3.44
C ILE A 104 9.48 11.64 4.60
N ARG A 105 9.99 10.41 4.54
CA ARG A 105 10.87 9.85 5.60
C ARG A 105 12.16 10.65 5.74
N LYS A 106 12.77 11.05 4.63
CA LYS A 106 13.97 11.89 4.64
C LYS A 106 13.68 13.25 5.29
N GLU A 107 12.55 13.86 4.94
CA GLU A 107 12.12 15.11 5.55
C GLU A 107 11.87 14.97 7.06
N ILE A 108 11.17 13.91 7.50
CA ILE A 108 10.99 13.60 8.93
C ILE A 108 12.35 13.53 9.63
N SER A 109 13.29 12.76 9.09
CA SER A 109 14.62 12.61 9.68
C SER A 109 15.35 13.95 9.81
N ASN A 110 15.31 14.80 8.78
CA ASN A 110 15.91 16.14 8.81
C ASN A 110 15.26 17.03 9.89
N LEU A 111 13.93 17.04 9.97
CA LEU A 111 13.19 17.83 10.95
C LEU A 111 13.45 17.36 12.38
N GLU A 112 13.55 16.06 12.60
CA GLU A 112 13.92 15.50 13.91
C GLU A 112 15.35 15.91 14.32
N ILE A 113 16.30 15.96 13.38
CA ILE A 113 17.66 16.48 13.64
C ILE A 113 17.60 17.97 14.00
N ILE A 114 16.80 18.77 13.30
CA ILE A 114 16.61 20.18 13.61
C ILE A 114 16.03 20.36 15.01
N LEU A 115 15.00 19.61 15.39
CA LEU A 115 14.41 19.69 16.73
C LEU A 115 15.37 19.27 17.84
N ARG A 116 16.22 18.25 17.60
CA ARG A 116 17.25 17.83 18.55
C ARG A 116 18.32 18.89 18.78
N THR A 117 18.73 19.58 17.70
CA THR A 117 19.79 20.60 17.76
C THR A 117 19.28 21.98 18.12
N LYS A 118 18.02 22.28 17.80
CA LYS A 118 17.36 23.57 18.05
C LYS A 118 15.93 23.33 18.58
N PRO A 119 15.78 22.99 19.87
CA PRO A 119 14.48 22.66 20.46
C PRO A 119 13.46 23.81 20.51
N GLN A 120 13.87 25.03 20.17
CA GLN A 120 13.00 26.20 20.07
C GLN A 120 12.10 26.20 18.82
N TYR A 121 12.43 25.41 17.78
CA TYR A 121 11.62 25.29 16.55
C TYR A 121 10.44 24.33 16.74
N ARG A 122 9.66 24.62 17.77
CA ARG A 122 8.55 23.82 18.26
C ARG A 122 7.36 23.75 17.29
N ASP A 123 7.26 24.73 16.40
CA ASP A 123 6.36 24.76 15.24
C ASP A 123 6.54 23.54 14.31
N LEU A 124 7.74 22.94 14.26
CA LEU A 124 8.00 21.74 13.48
C LEU A 124 7.24 20.50 13.98
N ASN A 125 6.74 20.49 15.22
CA ASN A 125 5.97 19.36 15.76
C ASN A 125 4.70 19.10 14.93
N LEU A 126 4.01 20.16 14.49
CA LEU A 126 2.80 20.01 13.67
C LEU A 126 3.12 19.43 12.29
N LYS A 127 4.23 19.89 11.69
CA LYS A 127 4.72 19.35 10.41
C LYS A 127 5.10 17.88 10.52
N LEU A 128 5.80 17.49 11.59
CA LEU A 128 6.14 16.10 11.87
C LEU A 128 4.91 15.21 12.06
N SER A 129 3.87 15.73 12.71
CA SER A 129 2.59 15.02 12.84
C SER A 129 1.99 14.71 11.47
N LEU A 130 1.87 15.73 10.60
CA LEU A 130 1.31 15.59 9.26
C LEU A 130 2.11 14.62 8.38
N LEU A 131 3.44 14.71 8.40
CA LEU A 131 4.31 13.82 7.63
C LEU A 131 4.20 12.37 8.10
N ASN A 132 4.13 12.12 9.42
CA ASN A 132 3.91 10.78 9.96
C ASN A 132 2.51 10.24 9.61
N PHE A 133 1.49 11.10 9.60
CA PHE A 133 0.14 10.72 9.17
C PHE A 133 0.10 10.32 7.69
N GLN A 134 0.83 11.04 6.82
CA GLN A 134 0.95 10.69 5.41
C GLN A 134 1.60 9.31 5.19
N LEU A 135 2.50 8.89 6.09
CA LEU A 135 3.09 7.55 6.10
C LEU A 135 2.24 6.49 6.79
N LYS A 136 1.03 6.83 7.27
CA LYS A 136 0.17 5.97 8.09
C LYS A 136 0.85 5.50 9.39
N ASN A 137 1.78 6.29 9.91
CA ASN A 137 2.38 6.09 11.22
C ASN A 137 1.52 6.82 12.26
N ASP A 138 0.34 6.29 12.53
CA ASP A 138 -0.71 6.97 13.30
C ASP A 138 -0.26 7.26 14.75
N THR A 139 0.52 6.35 15.35
CA THR A 139 1.10 6.53 16.69
C THR A 139 2.09 7.70 16.76
N ALA A 140 3.03 7.77 15.80
CA ALA A 140 3.98 8.88 15.77
C ALA A 140 3.28 10.20 15.40
N ALA A 141 2.31 10.15 14.48
CA ALA A 141 1.52 11.31 14.10
C ALA A 141 0.81 11.92 15.31
N LEU A 142 0.18 11.08 16.14
CA LEU A 142 -0.49 11.50 17.37
C LEU A 142 0.49 12.09 18.37
N SER A 143 1.61 11.42 18.64
CA SER A 143 2.62 11.90 19.59
C SER A 143 3.18 13.27 19.21
N TRP A 144 3.46 13.50 17.92
CA TRP A 144 3.92 14.81 17.45
C TRP A 144 2.82 15.88 17.50
N TRP A 145 1.57 15.50 17.22
CA TRP A 145 0.43 16.40 17.35
C TRP A 145 0.23 16.85 18.80
N GLU A 146 0.32 15.93 19.77
CA GLU A 146 0.17 16.25 21.20
C GLU A 146 1.20 17.28 21.67
N LYS A 147 2.44 17.17 21.19
CA LYS A 147 3.50 18.16 21.47
C LYS A 147 3.16 19.54 20.91
N ALA A 148 2.62 19.59 19.69
CA ALA A 148 2.18 20.85 19.07
C ALA A 148 0.99 21.45 19.81
N PHE A 149 0.02 20.62 20.20
CA PHE A 149 -1.16 21.04 20.96
C PHE A 149 -0.82 21.55 22.36
N TYR A 150 0.14 20.92 23.04
CA TYR A 150 0.62 21.40 24.34
C TYR A 150 1.23 22.82 24.25
N GLN A 151 1.84 23.17 23.11
CA GLN A 151 2.50 24.45 22.92
C GLN A 151 1.52 25.57 22.58
N ASP A 152 0.55 25.29 21.71
CA ASP A 152 -0.48 26.26 21.34
C ASP A 152 -1.83 25.55 21.07
N PRO A 153 -2.63 25.29 22.13
CA PRO A 153 -3.89 24.58 21.99
C PRO A 153 -4.98 25.41 21.28
N ASN A 154 -4.80 26.72 21.18
CA ASN A 154 -5.74 27.64 20.53
C ASN A 154 -5.42 27.86 19.05
N ASN A 155 -4.30 27.32 18.57
CA ASN A 155 -3.94 27.36 17.17
C ASN A 155 -4.97 26.61 16.30
N LYS A 156 -5.57 27.32 15.34
CA LYS A 156 -6.59 26.75 14.44
C LYS A 156 -6.06 25.58 13.60
N GLU A 157 -4.80 25.65 13.17
CA GLU A 157 -4.18 24.60 12.37
C GLU A 157 -3.97 23.34 13.21
N VAL A 158 -3.43 23.48 14.43
CA VAL A 158 -3.25 22.38 15.37
C VAL A 158 -4.58 21.69 15.69
N GLN A 159 -5.65 22.44 15.93
CA GLN A 159 -6.98 21.86 16.16
C GLN A 159 -7.50 21.10 14.93
N THR A 160 -7.26 21.63 13.73
CA THR A 160 -7.68 21.01 12.47
C THR A 160 -6.95 19.69 12.24
N VAL A 161 -5.62 19.68 12.40
CA VAL A 161 -4.81 18.44 12.32
C VAL A 161 -5.23 17.44 13.39
N GLY A 162 -5.56 17.91 14.60
CA GLY A 162 -6.02 17.05 15.69
C GLY A 162 -7.28 16.27 15.35
N LYS A 163 -8.23 16.89 14.64
CA LYS A 163 -9.43 16.19 14.14
C LYS A 163 -9.07 15.08 13.17
N ILE A 164 -8.04 15.25 12.35
CA ILE A 164 -7.61 14.26 11.34
C ILE A 164 -6.88 13.10 12.00
N VAL A 165 -5.93 13.39 12.89
CA VAL A 165 -5.02 12.38 13.48
C VAL A 165 -5.71 11.58 14.60
N LYS A 166 -6.63 12.18 15.35
CA LYS A 166 -7.35 11.48 16.43
C LYS A 166 -8.46 10.55 15.96
N LEU A 167 -9.07 10.80 14.80
CA LEU A 167 -10.18 9.96 14.31
C LEU A 167 -9.75 8.54 13.90
N LYS A 168 -8.44 8.28 13.79
CA LYS A 168 -7.88 6.98 13.38
C LYS A 168 -7.29 6.15 14.53
N ASN A 169 -7.18 6.71 15.73
CA ASN A 169 -6.69 6.04 16.93
C ASN A 169 -7.84 5.85 17.91
#